data_AF-A0A946K1G9-F1
#
_entry.id   AF-A0A946K1G9-F1
#
_cell.length_a   1.000
_cell.length_b   1.000
_cell.length_c   1.000
_cell.angle_alpha   90.00
_cell.angle_beta   90.00
_cell.angle_gamma   90.00
#
_symmetry.space_group_name_H-M   'P 1'
#
loop_
_entity.id
_entity.type
_entity.pdbx_description
1 polymer ?
#
loop_
_entity_poly.entity_id
_entity_poly.type
_entity_poly.pdbx_seq_one_letter_code
_entity_poly.pdbx_strand_id
1 'polypeptide(L)'
;MPTYDSLYPDDYAYEVNEKYFSKELCGANRPGHFTGVLTVVLKLLNLVQPQNAYFGEKDFQQLSLIKGMVEALFLETEIIGCPTVREADGLAMSSRNLKLSNCDRDKSSLFNNLLSNNLLSDQEIQKELGRTGFEVDYVVTKGDRRFGAVVMGDDLVPVRLIDNVEVIS
;
A
#
# COMPACT_ATOMS: atom_id res chain seq x y z
N MET A 1 13.17 -15.82 13.20
CA MET A 1 12.96 -14.46 12.68
C MET A 1 14.19 -13.64 13.02
N PRO A 2 14.74 -12.86 12.08
CA PRO A 2 15.92 -12.02 12.32
C PRO A 2 15.59 -10.89 13.31
N THR A 3 16.61 -10.41 14.03
CA THR A 3 16.55 -9.20 14.85
C THR A 3 16.99 -7.97 14.03
N TYR A 4 16.72 -6.76 14.53
CA TYR A 4 17.21 -5.53 13.90
C TYR A 4 18.74 -5.56 13.73
N ASP A 5 19.48 -5.80 14.81
CA ASP A 5 20.94 -5.84 14.80
C ASP A 5 21.51 -6.89 13.85
N SER A 6 20.78 -8.00 13.61
CA SER A 6 21.21 -9.01 12.65
C SER A 6 21.09 -8.57 11.19
N LEU A 7 20.13 -7.68 10.88
CA LEU A 7 19.93 -7.15 9.53
C LEU A 7 20.67 -5.82 9.29
N TYR A 8 20.91 -5.05 10.35
CA TYR A 8 21.50 -3.71 10.32
C TYR A 8 22.61 -3.54 11.37
N PRO A 9 23.67 -4.38 11.36
CA PRO A 9 24.82 -4.20 12.26
C PRO A 9 25.58 -2.88 12.01
N ASP A 10 25.31 -2.26 10.87
CA ASP A 10 25.83 -0.99 10.38
C ASP A 10 24.92 0.21 10.69
N ASP A 11 23.90 0.03 11.54
CA ASP A 11 22.93 1.09 11.90
C ASP A 11 22.27 1.74 10.68
N TYR A 12 21.90 0.91 9.68
CA TYR A 12 21.20 1.34 8.47
C TYR A 12 22.03 2.31 7.59
N ALA A 13 23.37 2.16 7.55
CA ALA A 13 24.24 3.04 6.75
C ALA A 13 24.04 2.94 5.23
N TYR A 14 23.51 1.82 4.72
CA TYR A 14 23.26 1.60 3.29
C TYR A 14 21.77 1.43 2.99
N GLU A 15 21.29 2.20 2.03
CA GLU A 15 19.89 2.19 1.60
C GLU A 15 19.72 2.15 0.08
N VAL A 16 18.55 1.67 -0.35
CA VAL A 16 18.11 1.64 -1.75
C VAL A 16 17.02 2.68 -1.93
N ASN A 17 17.25 3.63 -2.83
CA ASN A 17 16.36 4.76 -3.07
C ASN A 17 15.91 4.80 -4.54
N GLU A 18 14.60 4.71 -4.78
CA GLU A 18 14.00 5.02 -6.09
C GLU A 18 13.65 6.51 -6.15
N LYS A 19 13.97 7.18 -7.25
CA LYS A 19 14.04 8.65 -7.29
C LYS A 19 12.71 9.36 -7.55
N TYR A 20 11.71 8.68 -8.11
CA TYR A 20 10.52 9.27 -8.71
C TYR A 20 9.22 8.75 -8.08
N PHE A 21 8.81 7.53 -8.42
CA PHE A 21 7.51 6.99 -8.05
C PHE A 21 7.37 6.76 -6.54
N SER A 22 8.48 6.56 -5.82
CA SER A 22 8.54 6.44 -4.36
C SER A 22 8.14 7.72 -3.63
N LYS A 23 8.11 8.87 -4.31
CA LYS A 23 7.74 10.18 -3.75
C LYS A 23 6.30 10.57 -4.04
N GLU A 24 5.57 9.75 -4.79
CA GLU A 24 4.18 9.97 -5.16
C GLU A 24 3.23 9.14 -4.28
N LEU A 25 1.92 9.37 -4.36
CA LEU A 25 0.87 8.56 -3.70
C LEU A 25 1.17 8.33 -2.19
N CYS A 26 1.26 7.08 -1.72
CA CYS A 26 1.60 6.78 -0.31
C CYS A 26 2.94 7.38 0.11
N GLY A 27 3.88 7.52 -0.82
CA GLY A 27 5.21 8.04 -0.58
C GLY A 27 5.23 9.52 -0.23
N ALA A 28 4.32 10.30 -0.80
CA ALA A 28 4.17 11.73 -0.51
C ALA A 28 3.83 11.99 0.97
N ASN A 29 3.01 11.11 1.56
CA ASN A 29 2.60 11.20 2.96
C ASN A 29 3.53 10.40 3.90
N ARG A 30 4.51 9.66 3.36
CA ARG A 30 5.39 8.76 4.13
C ARG A 30 6.85 8.87 3.67
N PRO A 31 7.52 10.01 3.94
CA PRO A 31 8.92 10.21 3.55
C PRO A 31 9.81 9.08 4.06
N GLY A 32 10.66 8.53 3.18
CA GLY A 32 11.59 7.44 3.50
C GLY A 32 10.96 6.06 3.62
N HIS A 33 9.62 5.91 3.59
CA HIS A 33 8.98 4.61 3.75
C HIS A 33 9.41 3.61 2.68
N PHE A 34 9.35 4.00 1.41
CA PHE A 34 9.72 3.10 0.32
C PHE A 34 11.23 2.86 0.24
N THR A 35 12.06 3.80 0.67
CA THR A 35 13.50 3.57 0.87
C THR A 35 13.72 2.43 1.86
N GLY A 36 13.02 2.46 3.00
CA GLY A 36 13.00 1.37 3.98
C GLY A 36 12.58 0.03 3.39
N VAL A 37 11.46 0.03 2.66
CA VAL A 37 10.91 -1.18 2.03
C VAL A 37 11.86 -1.78 1.00
N LEU A 38 12.38 -0.97 0.07
CA LEU A 38 13.32 -1.45 -0.95
C LEU A 38 14.60 -1.99 -0.33
N THR A 39 15.14 -1.30 0.68
CA THR A 39 16.36 -1.72 1.39
C THR A 39 16.18 -3.07 2.08
N VAL A 40 15.11 -3.24 2.87
CA VAL A 40 14.87 -4.50 3.58
C VAL A 40 14.55 -5.64 2.62
N VAL A 41 13.77 -5.38 1.56
CA VAL A 41 13.44 -6.41 0.55
C VAL A 41 14.69 -6.84 -0.20
N LEU A 42 15.55 -5.93 -0.63
CA LEU A 42 16.81 -6.28 -1.29
C LEU A 42 17.70 -7.16 -0.38
N LYS A 43 17.83 -6.80 0.90
CA LYS A 43 18.57 -7.62 1.88
C LYS A 43 17.98 -9.03 1.98
N LEU A 44 16.66 -9.15 2.10
CA LEU A 44 15.99 -10.45 2.20
C LEU A 44 16.12 -11.30 0.92
N LEU A 45 16.00 -10.69 -0.26
CA LEU A 45 16.19 -11.38 -1.54
C LEU A 45 17.63 -11.90 -1.68
N ASN A 46 18.63 -11.11 -1.28
CA ASN A 46 20.03 -11.56 -1.31
C ASN A 46 20.33 -12.69 -0.32
N LEU A 47 19.66 -12.71 0.84
CA LEU A 47 19.85 -13.75 1.85
C LEU A 47 19.16 -15.07 1.49
N VAL A 48 17.94 -14.99 0.95
CA VAL A 48 17.10 -16.16 0.66
C VAL A 48 17.35 -16.70 -0.75
N GLN A 49 17.68 -15.82 -1.70
CA GLN A 49 17.85 -16.12 -3.13
C GLN A 49 16.68 -16.93 -3.73
N PRO A 50 15.42 -16.50 -3.54
CA PRO A 50 14.28 -17.26 -4.04
C PRO A 50 14.18 -17.12 -5.56
N GLN A 51 13.69 -18.17 -6.22
CA GLN A 51 13.28 -18.07 -7.62
C GLN A 51 12.05 -17.14 -7.75
N ASN A 52 11.11 -17.24 -6.82
CA ASN A 52 9.85 -16.48 -6.83
C ASN A 52 9.61 -15.80 -5.49
N ALA A 53 9.15 -14.54 -5.52
CA ALA A 53 8.67 -13.83 -4.35
C ALA A 53 7.28 -13.21 -4.60
N TYR A 54 6.39 -13.36 -3.63
CA TYR A 54 4.95 -13.07 -3.78
C TYR A 54 4.57 -11.84 -2.96
N PHE A 55 3.91 -10.86 -3.61
CA PHE A 55 3.51 -9.60 -2.99
C PHE A 55 2.05 -9.27 -3.37
N GLY A 56 1.27 -8.83 -2.39
CA GLY A 56 -0.14 -8.50 -2.60
C GLY A 56 -0.33 -7.23 -3.43
N GLU A 57 -1.28 -7.27 -4.38
CA GLU A 57 -1.63 -6.15 -5.26
C GLU A 57 -2.29 -4.98 -4.52
N LYS A 58 -2.80 -5.20 -3.32
CA LYS A 58 -3.33 -4.15 -2.45
C LYS A 58 -2.32 -3.03 -2.24
N ASP A 59 -1.06 -3.39 -2.02
CA ASP A 59 0.07 -2.47 -1.88
C ASP A 59 0.73 -2.24 -3.26
N PHE A 60 -0.07 -1.86 -4.27
CA PHE A 60 0.36 -1.80 -5.67
C PHE A 60 1.61 -0.94 -5.90
N GLN A 61 1.72 0.21 -5.21
CA GLN A 61 2.90 1.06 -5.30
C GLN A 61 4.16 0.33 -4.83
N GLN A 62 4.08 -0.44 -3.73
CA GLN A 62 5.17 -1.27 -3.25
C GLN A 62 5.52 -2.36 -4.27
N LEU A 63 4.52 -3.07 -4.79
CA LEU A 63 4.71 -4.12 -5.79
C LEU A 63 5.45 -3.59 -7.02
N SER A 64 5.02 -2.44 -7.56
CA SER A 64 5.64 -1.81 -8.73
C SER A 64 7.07 -1.35 -8.45
N LEU A 65 7.33 -0.76 -7.27
CA LEU A 65 8.67 -0.34 -6.88
C LEU A 65 9.62 -1.54 -6.70
N ILE A 66 9.14 -2.64 -6.10
CA ILE A 66 9.94 -3.86 -5.93
C ILE A 66 10.25 -4.49 -7.29
N LYS A 67 9.25 -4.60 -8.19
CA LYS A 67 9.47 -5.07 -9.57
C LYS A 67 10.54 -4.24 -10.28
N GLY A 68 10.43 -2.91 -10.22
CA GLY A 68 11.41 -2.01 -10.81
C GLY A 68 12.81 -2.14 -10.20
N MET A 69 12.91 -2.34 -8.88
CA MET A 69 14.19 -2.57 -8.20
C MET A 69 14.86 -3.88 -8.64
N VAL A 70 14.10 -4.99 -8.71
CA VAL A 70 14.60 -6.29 -9.16
C VAL A 70 15.17 -6.17 -10.58
N GLU A 71 14.44 -5.54 -11.48
CA GLU A 71 14.88 -5.31 -12.86
C GLU A 71 16.12 -4.41 -12.92
N ALA A 72 16.09 -3.25 -12.24
CA ALA A 72 17.16 -2.27 -12.28
C ALA A 72 18.48 -2.78 -11.67
N LEU A 73 18.42 -3.73 -10.74
CA LEU A 73 19.58 -4.31 -10.05
C LEU A 73 19.92 -5.72 -10.55
N PHE A 74 19.32 -6.16 -11.66
CA PHE A 74 19.60 -7.45 -12.31
C PHE A 74 19.43 -8.66 -11.39
N LEU A 75 18.42 -8.65 -10.52
CA LEU A 75 18.14 -9.79 -9.65
C LEU A 75 17.38 -10.89 -10.41
N GLU A 76 17.74 -12.15 -10.15
CA GLU A 76 17.13 -13.30 -10.83
C GLU A 76 15.74 -13.66 -10.29
N THR A 77 15.34 -13.13 -9.13
CA THR A 77 14.04 -13.42 -8.51
C THR A 77 12.88 -12.86 -9.33
N GLU A 78 11.91 -13.70 -9.65
CA GLU A 78 10.63 -13.27 -10.23
C GLU A 78 9.68 -12.72 -9.16
N ILE A 79 9.12 -11.53 -9.39
CA ILE A 79 8.18 -10.87 -8.49
C ILE A 79 6.74 -11.08 -8.96
N ILE A 80 6.00 -11.89 -8.20
CA ILE A 80 4.63 -12.30 -8.53
C ILE A 80 3.63 -11.45 -7.73
N GLY A 81 2.74 -10.77 -8.45
CA GLY A 81 1.60 -10.07 -7.87
C GLY A 81 0.50 -11.04 -7.46
N CYS A 82 -0.01 -10.91 -6.24
CA CYS A 82 -1.13 -11.71 -5.74
C CYS A 82 -2.39 -10.84 -5.63
N PRO A 83 -3.54 -11.27 -6.20
CA PRO A 83 -4.78 -10.52 -6.11
C PRO A 83 -5.15 -10.12 -4.69
N THR A 84 -5.69 -8.91 -4.54
CA THR A 84 -6.19 -8.43 -3.25
C THR A 84 -7.32 -9.33 -2.76
N VAL A 85 -7.09 -10.03 -1.65
CA VAL A 85 -8.14 -10.81 -1.00
C VAL A 85 -9.06 -9.88 -0.20
N ARG A 86 -10.37 -10.01 -0.40
CA ARG A 86 -11.39 -9.13 0.16
C ARG A 86 -12.26 -9.89 1.15
N GLU A 87 -12.79 -9.17 2.14
CA GLU A 87 -13.85 -9.67 3.02
C GLU A 87 -15.19 -9.75 2.26
N ALA A 88 -16.20 -10.37 2.88
CA ALA A 88 -17.50 -10.59 2.23
C ALA A 88 -18.23 -9.30 1.81
N ASP A 89 -17.87 -8.17 2.42
CA ASP A 89 -18.40 -6.83 2.13
C ASP A 89 -17.49 -6.01 1.20
N GLY A 90 -16.47 -6.63 0.58
CA GLY A 90 -15.60 -6.01 -0.41
C GLY A 90 -14.39 -5.27 0.18
N LEU A 91 -14.31 -5.08 1.50
CA LEU A 91 -13.16 -4.44 2.13
C LEU A 91 -11.89 -5.27 1.89
N ALA A 92 -10.80 -4.62 1.47
CA ALA A 92 -9.51 -5.29 1.34
C ALA A 92 -9.03 -5.81 2.70
N MET A 93 -8.69 -7.10 2.79
CA MET A 93 -8.23 -7.68 4.05
C MET A 93 -6.94 -6.99 4.53
N SER A 94 -6.90 -6.72 5.83
CA SER A 94 -5.79 -6.05 6.50
C SER A 94 -5.75 -6.50 7.94
N SER A 95 -4.56 -6.78 8.49
CA SER A 95 -4.41 -6.94 9.94
C SER A 95 -4.86 -5.71 10.72
N ARG A 96 -4.86 -4.54 10.07
CA ARG A 96 -5.36 -3.27 10.63
C ARG A 96 -6.87 -3.28 10.84
N ASN A 97 -7.64 -4.09 10.12
CA ASN A 97 -9.10 -4.16 10.26
C ASN A 97 -9.49 -4.60 11.68
N LEU A 98 -8.65 -5.40 12.36
CA LEU A 98 -8.83 -5.83 13.75
C LEU A 98 -8.75 -4.67 14.77
N LYS A 99 -8.21 -3.52 14.36
CA LYS A 99 -8.09 -2.33 15.23
C LYS A 99 -9.29 -1.38 15.08
N LEU A 100 -10.18 -1.64 14.13
CA LEU A 100 -11.38 -0.83 13.93
C LEU A 100 -12.38 -1.12 15.05
N SER A 101 -13.06 -0.07 15.52
CA SER A 101 -14.27 -0.25 16.32
C SER A 101 -15.36 -0.91 15.47
N ASN A 102 -16.38 -1.50 16.09
CA ASN A 102 -17.51 -2.08 15.32
C ASN A 102 -18.16 -1.05 14.39
N CYS A 103 -18.35 0.19 14.87
CA CYS A 103 -18.92 1.29 14.08
C CYS A 103 -18.02 1.67 12.89
N ASP A 104 -16.71 1.73 13.09
CA ASP A 104 -15.76 2.04 12.02
C ASP A 104 -15.66 0.89 11.02
N ARG A 105 -15.68 -0.35 11.50
CA ARG A 105 -15.68 -1.54 10.66
C ARG A 105 -16.90 -1.57 9.75
N ASP A 106 -18.10 -1.26 10.23
CA ASP A 106 -19.31 -1.22 9.41
C ASP A 106 -19.19 -0.18 8.28
N LYS A 107 -18.62 1.00 8.59
CA LYS A 107 -18.40 2.08 7.60
C LYS A 107 -17.26 1.78 6.63
N SER A 108 -16.25 1.01 7.02
CA SER A 108 -15.05 0.78 6.20
C SER A 108 -15.34 0.14 4.83
N SER A 109 -16.42 -0.62 4.69
CA SER A 109 -16.88 -1.16 3.40
C SER A 109 -17.24 -0.06 2.38
N LEU A 110 -17.70 1.10 2.83
CA LEU A 110 -18.00 2.26 1.99
C LEU A 110 -16.76 2.76 1.24
N PHE A 111 -15.58 2.59 1.83
CA PHE A 111 -14.33 3.01 1.19
C PHE A 111 -14.12 2.29 -0.14
N ASN A 112 -14.24 0.95 -0.16
CA ASN A 112 -14.09 0.19 -1.39
C ASN A 112 -15.22 0.48 -2.39
N ASN A 113 -16.46 0.61 -1.91
CA ASN A 113 -17.61 0.89 -2.75
C ASN A 113 -17.48 2.25 -3.49
N LEU A 114 -17.07 3.30 -2.78
CA LEU A 114 -16.84 4.61 -3.36
C LEU A 114 -15.63 4.61 -4.29
N LEU A 115 -14.54 3.94 -3.92
CA LEU A 115 -13.35 3.85 -4.75
C LEU A 115 -13.64 3.14 -6.08
N SER A 116 -14.53 2.14 -6.08
CA SER A 116 -14.94 1.38 -7.27
C SER A 116 -15.98 2.09 -8.14
N ASN A 117 -16.43 3.29 -7.76
CA ASN A 117 -17.47 4.00 -8.49
C ASN A 117 -16.90 4.71 -9.73
N ASN A 118 -17.18 4.18 -10.93
CA ASN A 118 -16.69 4.74 -12.19
C ASN A 118 -17.46 5.98 -12.66
N LEU A 119 -18.58 6.33 -12.01
CA LEU A 119 -19.37 7.52 -12.35
C LEU A 119 -18.88 8.78 -11.64
N LEU A 120 -18.09 8.61 -10.57
CA LEU A 120 -17.57 9.71 -9.77
C LEU A 120 -16.13 10.01 -10.16
N SER A 121 -15.81 11.30 -10.23
CA SER A 121 -14.43 11.79 -10.28
C SER A 121 -13.70 11.54 -8.96
N ASP A 122 -12.37 11.55 -8.99
CA ASP A 122 -11.55 11.40 -7.79
C ASP A 122 -11.93 12.43 -6.71
N GLN A 123 -12.19 13.68 -7.10
CA GLN A 123 -12.58 14.76 -6.18
C GLN A 123 -13.95 14.52 -5.53
N GLU A 124 -14.91 13.99 -6.28
CA GLU A 124 -16.23 13.64 -5.73
C GLU A 124 -16.10 12.49 -4.74
N ILE A 125 -15.30 11.46 -5.04
CA ILE A 125 -15.03 10.35 -4.13
C ILE A 125 -14.38 10.85 -2.84
N GLN A 126 -13.38 11.73 -2.92
CA GLN A 126 -12.75 12.33 -1.72
C GLN A 126 -13.79 13.05 -0.86
N LYS A 127 -14.68 13.82 -1.47
CA LYS A 127 -15.72 14.58 -0.78
C LYS A 127 -16.73 13.68 -0.09
N GLU A 128 -17.19 12.61 -0.77
CA GLU A 128 -18.12 11.64 -0.21
C GLU A 128 -17.49 10.86 0.94
N LEU A 129 -16.23 10.42 0.81
CA LEU A 129 -15.49 9.78 1.90
C LEU A 129 -15.39 10.70 3.12
N GLY A 130 -15.02 11.97 2.92
CA GLY A 130 -14.97 12.97 3.99
C GLY A 130 -16.30 13.13 4.74
N ARG A 131 -17.42 13.14 4.02
CA ARG A 131 -18.77 13.24 4.61
C ARG A 131 -19.15 12.03 5.46
N THR A 132 -18.59 10.87 5.15
CA THR A 132 -18.86 9.61 5.89
C THR A 132 -17.96 9.43 7.12
N GLY A 133 -17.06 10.38 7.39
CA GLY A 133 -16.19 10.39 8.57
C GLY A 133 -14.79 9.82 8.33
N PHE A 134 -14.38 9.62 7.08
CA PHE A 134 -12.99 9.33 6.76
C PHE A 134 -12.18 10.62 6.69
N GLU A 135 -10.98 10.62 7.27
CA GLU A 135 -9.94 11.56 6.88
C GLU A 135 -9.27 11.02 5.62
N VAL A 136 -9.25 11.80 4.53
CA VAL A 136 -8.78 11.32 3.23
C VAL A 136 -7.35 11.80 2.98
N ASP A 137 -6.42 10.85 2.96
CA ASP A 137 -5.03 11.10 2.57
C ASP A 137 -4.95 11.46 1.07
N TYR A 138 -5.54 10.61 0.24
CA TYR A 138 -5.65 10.83 -1.20
C TYR A 138 -6.66 9.87 -1.83
N VAL A 139 -7.24 10.31 -2.96
CA VAL A 139 -7.82 9.43 -3.98
C VAL A 139 -7.31 9.92 -5.32
N VAL A 140 -6.67 9.05 -6.09
CA VAL A 140 -6.04 9.43 -7.37
C VAL A 140 -6.16 8.29 -8.36
N THR A 141 -6.67 8.57 -9.55
CA THR A 141 -6.64 7.69 -10.72
C THR A 141 -5.38 7.94 -11.53
N LYS A 142 -4.61 6.90 -11.80
CA LYS A 142 -3.46 6.91 -12.71
C LYS A 142 -3.57 5.75 -13.68
N GLY A 143 -3.69 6.06 -14.98
CA GLY A 143 -3.92 5.05 -16.00
C GLY A 143 -5.27 4.37 -15.81
N ASP A 144 -5.25 3.05 -15.74
CA ASP A 144 -6.40 2.16 -15.57
C ASP A 144 -6.72 1.85 -14.11
N ARG A 145 -6.08 2.53 -13.15
CA ARG A 145 -6.20 2.20 -11.73
C ARG A 145 -6.43 3.41 -10.85
N ARG A 146 -7.36 3.28 -9.92
CA ARG A 146 -7.62 4.25 -8.86
C ARG A 146 -7.05 3.77 -7.54
N PHE A 147 -6.30 4.66 -6.88
CA PHE A 147 -5.68 4.42 -5.59
C PHE A 147 -6.37 5.28 -4.54
N GLY A 148 -6.63 4.70 -3.37
CA GLY A 148 -7.17 5.42 -2.23
C GLY A 148 -6.37 5.14 -0.96
N ALA A 149 -6.25 6.17 -0.12
CA ALA A 149 -5.85 6.02 1.25
C ALA A 149 -6.73 6.89 2.15
N VAL A 150 -7.21 6.31 3.24
CA VAL A 150 -8.06 6.98 4.23
C VAL A 150 -7.62 6.60 5.64
N VAL A 151 -7.92 7.47 6.60
CA VAL A 151 -7.76 7.24 8.02
C VAL A 151 -9.15 7.28 8.67
N MET A 152 -9.38 6.39 9.63
CA MET A 152 -10.58 6.38 10.45
C MET A 152 -10.26 5.87 11.87
N GLY A 153 -11.18 6.04 12.80
CA GLY A 153 -11.00 5.72 14.21
C GLY A 153 -10.77 6.97 15.06
N ASP A 154 -10.62 6.76 16.36
CA ASP A 154 -10.36 7.83 17.32
C ASP A 154 -8.91 8.36 17.19
N ASP A 155 -8.67 9.61 17.57
CA ASP A 155 -7.35 10.27 17.51
C ASP A 155 -6.27 9.47 18.28
N LEU A 156 -6.69 8.69 19.28
CA LEU A 156 -5.83 7.83 20.08
C LEU A 156 -5.41 6.54 19.35
N VAL A 157 -6.21 6.05 18.40
CA VAL A 157 -5.95 4.81 17.65
C VAL A 157 -6.36 4.97 16.18
N PRO A 158 -5.70 5.85 15.41
CA PRO A 158 -6.02 6.03 14.00
C PRO A 158 -5.66 4.78 13.20
N VAL A 159 -6.60 4.33 12.38
CA VAL A 159 -6.46 3.20 11.47
C VAL A 159 -6.40 3.70 10.04
N ARG A 160 -5.20 3.65 9.46
CA ARG A 160 -4.99 3.96 8.05
C ARG A 160 -5.29 2.75 7.17
N LEU A 161 -6.25 2.91 6.26
CA LEU A 161 -6.64 1.94 5.24
C LEU A 161 -6.12 2.39 3.86
N ILE A 162 -5.75 1.42 3.04
CA ILE A 162 -5.41 1.64 1.63
C ILE A 162 -6.13 0.59 0.79
N ASP A 163 -6.51 0.99 -0.41
CA ASP A 163 -7.05 0.09 -1.41
C ASP A 163 -6.75 0.64 -2.81
N ASN A 164 -6.88 -0.21 -3.81
CA ASN A 164 -6.84 0.18 -5.21
C ASN A 164 -7.75 -0.71 -6.04
N VAL A 165 -8.29 -0.15 -7.12
CA VAL A 165 -9.25 -0.81 -8.01
C VAL A 165 -8.97 -0.44 -9.46
N GLU A 166 -9.22 -1.37 -10.36
CA GLU A 166 -9.20 -1.11 -11.80
C GLU A 166 -10.42 -0.28 -12.18
N VAL A 167 -10.21 0.73 -13.02
CA VAL A 167 -11.23 1.63 -13.53
C VAL A 167 -11.40 1.32 -15.01
N ILE A 168 -12.59 0.87 -15.40
CA ILE A 168 -12.91 0.63 -16.81
C ILE A 168 -13.23 1.98 -17.44
N SER A 169 -12.48 2.35 -18.48
CA SER A 169 -12.72 3.54 -19.32
C SER A 169 -13.97 3.39 -20.18
#